data_AF-A0A3A8A6D3-F1
#
_entry.id   AF-A0A3A8A6D3-F1
#
_cell.length_a   1.000
_cell.length_b   1.000
_cell.length_c   1.000
_cell.angle_alpha   90.00
_cell.angle_beta   90.00
_cell.angle_gamma   90.00
#
_symmetry.space_group_name_H-M   'P 1'
#
loop_
_entity.id
_entity.type
_entity.pdbx_description
1 polymer ?
#
loop_
_entity_poly.entity_id
_entity_poly.type
_entity_poly.pdbx_seq_one_letter_code
_entity_poly.pdbx_strand_id
1 'polypeptide(L)' 'MADLVTALGLVLVIEGIVYGAFPDLGRRIGEFLRTAPADQLRIAGLVSAAIGVGIVWLARTFL' A
#
# COMPACT_ATOMS: atom_id res chain seq x y z
N MET A 1 -13.36 -11.49 -11.60
CA MET A 1 -13.07 -12.25 -10.35
C MET A 1 -11.59 -12.60 -10.23
N ALA A 2 -10.94 -13.10 -11.29
CA ALA A 2 -9.50 -13.35 -11.28
C ALA A 2 -8.67 -12.11 -10.92
N ASP A 3 -9.01 -10.93 -11.46
CA ASP A 3 -8.26 -9.69 -11.20
C ASP A 3 -8.19 -9.30 -9.72
N LEU A 4 -9.28 -9.53 -8.96
CA LEU A 4 -9.30 -9.25 -7.52
C LEU A 4 -8.36 -10.19 -6.76
N VAL A 5 -8.38 -11.49 -7.11
CA VAL A 5 -7.49 -12.49 -6.50
C VAL A 5 -6.04 -12.18 -6.86
N THR A 6 -5.75 -11.79 -8.10
CA THR A 6 -4.42 -11.37 -8.54
C THR A 6 -3.96 -10.12 -7.80
N ALA A 7 -4.80 -9.09 -7.69
CA ALA A 7 -4.46 -7.87 -6.97
C ALA A 7 -4.18 -8.15 -5.48
N LEU A 8 -5.00 -8.99 -4.84
CA LEU A 8 -4.77 -9.40 -3.45
C LEU A 8 -3.46 -10.19 -3.30
N GLY A 9 -3.19 -11.12 -4.22
CA GLY A 9 -1.93 -11.87 -4.24
C GLY A 9 -0.71 -10.96 -4.40
N LEU A 10 -0.78 -9.97 -5.30
CA LEU A 10 0.29 -9.00 -5.50
C LEU A 10 0.55 -8.15 -4.26
N VAL A 11 -0.50 -7.68 -3.57
CA VAL A 11 -0.35 -6.94 -2.30
C VAL A 11 0.39 -7.80 -1.27
N LEU A 12 0.02 -9.08 -1.12
CA LEU A 12 0.69 -9.98 -0.17
C LEU A 12 2.15 -10.24 -0.53
N VAL A 13 2.47 -10.42 -1.81
CA VAL A 13 3.86 -10.58 -2.27
C VAL A 13 4.68 -9.33 -1.98
N ILE A 14 4.14 -8.14 -2.28
CA ILE A 14 4.82 -6.87 -2.03
C ILE A 14 5.05 -6.66 -0.53
N GLU A 15 4.01 -6.81 0.30
CA GLU A 15 4.12 -6.70 1.76
C GLU A 15 5.12 -7.71 2.32
N GLY A 16 5.09 -8.96 1.86
CA GLY A 16 6.02 -10.01 2.28
C GLY A 16 7.48 -9.70 1.93
N ILE A 17 7.73 -9.15 0.73
CA ILE A 17 9.07 -8.69 0.33
C ILE A 17 9.50 -7.50 1.19
N VAL A 18 8.61 -6.52 1.42
CA VAL A 18 8.93 -5.34 2.23
C VAL A 18 9.33 -5.74 3.65
N TYR A 19 8.53 -6.56 4.33
CA TYR A 19 8.84 -6.96 5.71
C TYR A 19 9.95 -8.00 5.80
N GLY A 20 10.06 -8.89 4.80
CA GLY A 20 11.08 -9.94 4.77
C GLY A 20 12.47 -9.43 4.40
N ALA A 21 12.57 -8.58 3.38
CA ALA A 21 13.84 -8.02 2.90
C ALA A 21 14.24 -6.74 3.65
N PHE A 22 13.27 -5.94 4.13
CA PHE A 22 13.51 -4.66 4.80
C PHE A 22 12.75 -4.55 6.13
N PRO A 23 13.08 -5.37 7.14
CA PRO A 23 12.35 -5.41 8.40
C PRO A 23 12.34 -4.06 9.15
N ASP A 24 13.40 -3.26 9.01
CA ASP A 24 13.48 -1.92 9.62
C ASP A 24 12.46 -0.94 9.02
N LEU A 25 12.10 -1.08 7.74
CA LEU A 25 11.06 -0.26 7.13
C LEU A 25 9.70 -0.55 7.77
N GLY A 26 9.38 -1.84 7.98
CA GLY A 26 8.16 -2.26 8.65
C GLY A 26 8.06 -1.73 10.09
N ARG A 27 9.18 -1.78 10.83
CA ARG A 27 9.23 -1.22 12.19
C ARG A 27 8.96 0.29 12.21
N ARG A 28 9.61 1.05 11.32
CA ARG A 28 9.41 2.51 11.21
C ARG A 28 7.97 2.88 10.84
N ILE A 29 7.38 2.13 9.91
CA ILE A 29 5.96 2.32 9.55
C ILE A 29 5.08 2.04 10.78
N GLY A 30 5.33 0.94 11.50
CA GLY A 30 4.60 0.62 12.72
C GLY A 30 4.70 1.68 13.82
N GLU A 31 5.88 2.26 14.02
CA GLU A 31 6.10 3.37 14.96
C GLU A 31 5.37 4.64 14.53
N PHE A 32 5.43 4.97 13.23
CA PHE A 32 4.68 6.09 12.67
C PHE A 32 3.17 5.92 12.87
N LEU A 33 2.63 4.73 12.59
CA LEU A 33 1.20 4.45 12.77
C LEU A 33 0.73 4.59 14.23
N ARG A 34 1.62 4.34 15.20
CA ARG A 34 1.29 4.47 16.64
C ARG A 34 1.36 5.90 17.15
N THR A 35 2.22 6.72 16.56
CA THR A 35 2.54 8.07 17.07
C THR A 35 1.88 9.18 16.27
N ALA A 36 1.48 8.91 15.03
CA ALA A 36 0.82 9.89 14.17
C ALA A 36 -0.62 10.18 14.63
N PRO A 37 -1.04 11.45 14.63
CA PRO A 37 -2.43 11.83 14.85
C PRO A 37 -3.38 11.21 13.81
N ALA A 38 -4.62 10.92 14.21
CA ALA A 38 -5.61 10.29 13.35
C ALA A 38 -5.86 11.04 12.02
N ASP A 39 -5.83 12.37 12.03
CA ASP A 39 -6.05 13.16 10.82
C ASP A 39 -4.89 13.03 9.82
N GLN A 40 -3.65 12.91 10.31
CA GLN A 40 -2.49 12.67 9.46
C GLN A 40 -2.56 11.28 8.81
N LEU A 41 -2.98 10.27 9.58
CA LEU A 41 -3.21 8.91 9.08
C LEU A 41 -4.31 8.87 8.01
N ARG A 42 -5.42 9.60 8.23
CA ARG A 42 -6.51 9.72 7.25
C ARG A 42 -6.04 10.34 5.95
N ILE A 43 -5.32 11.46 6.02
CA ILE A 43 -4.82 12.14 4.82
C ILE A 43 -3.83 11.24 4.08
N ALA A 44 -2.87 10.64 4.79
CA ALA A 44 -1.90 9.72 4.19
C ALA A 44 -2.58 8.53 3.50
N GLY A 45 -3.58 7.93 4.15
CA GLY A 45 -4.37 6.82 3.58
C GLY A 45 -5.20 7.23 2.37
N LEU A 46 -5.82 8.42 2.39
CA LEU A 46 -6.58 8.92 1.25
C LEU A 46 -5.69 9.23 0.06
N VAL A 47 -4.52 9.84 0.30
CA VAL A 47 -3.53 10.13 -0.74
C VAL A 47 -2.99 8.83 -1.34
N SER A 48 -2.63 7.84 -0.52
CA SER A 48 -2.14 6.55 -1.02
C SER A 48 -3.20 5.80 -1.83
N ALA A 49 -4.46 5.82 -1.38
CA ALA A 49 -5.58 5.25 -2.13
C ALA A 49 -5.80 5.95 -3.48
N ALA A 50 -5.76 7.29 -3.50
CA ALA A 50 -5.91 8.06 -4.74
C ALA A 50 -4.79 7.74 -5.75
N ILE A 51 -3.54 7.64 -5.28
CA ILE A 51 -2.40 7.24 -6.12
C ILE A 51 -2.60 5.81 -6.64
N GLY A 52 -3.00 4.87 -5.77
CA GLY A 52 -3.25 3.49 -6.16
C GLY A 52 -4.33 3.37 -7.25
N VAL A 53 -5.44 4.09 -7.11
CA VAL A 53 -6.48 4.17 -8.14
C VAL A 53 -5.94 4.76 -9.43
N GLY A 54 -5.15 5.84 -9.36
CA GLY A 54 -4.50 6.44 -10.53
C GLY A 54 -3.59 5.47 -11.28
N ILE A 55 -2.78 4.70 -10.55
CA ILE A 55 -1.89 3.67 -11.13
C ILE A 55 -2.70 2.57 -11.80
N VAL A 56 -3.73 2.04 -11.13
CA VAL A 56 -4.59 0.98 -11.70
C VAL A 56 -5.31 1.49 -12.94
N TRP A 57 -5.82 2.73 -12.90
CA TRP A 57 -6.48 3.35 -14.04
C TRP A 57 -5.54 3.53 -15.23
N LEU A 58 -4.31 4.03 -15.01
CA LEU A 58 -3.30 4.16 -16.05
C LEU A 58 -2.92 2.80 -16.64
N ALA A 59 -2.62 1.82 -15.78
CA ALA A 59 -2.28 0.47 -16.22
C ALA A 59 -3.40 -0.12 -17.08
N ARG A 60 -4.66 0.02 -16.67
CA ARG A 60 -5.81 -0.50 -17.42
C ARG A 60 -6.16 0.28 -18.70
N THR A 61 -5.76 1.53 -18.78
CA THR A 61 -6.06 2.40 -19.94
C THR A 61 -5.00 2.30 -21.02
N PHE A 62 -3.73 2.08 -20.65
CA PHE A 62 -2.58 2.11 -21.56
C PHE A 62 -1.92 0.75 -21.82
N LEU A 63 -2.15 -0.28 -21.00
CA LEU A 63 -1.66 -1.66 -21.20
C LEU A 63 -2.81 -2.58 -21.61
#